data_AF-A0A7C0V2D3-F1
#
_entry.id   AF-A0A7C0V2D3-F1
#
_cell.length_a   1.000
_cell.length_b   1.000
_cell.length_c   1.000
_cell.angle_alpha   90.00
_cell.angle_beta   90.00
_cell.angle_gamma   90.00
#
_symmetry.space_group_name_H-M   'P 1'
#
loop_
_entity.id
_entity.type
_entity.pdbx_description
1 polymer ?
#
loop_
_entity_poly.entity_id
_entity_poly.type
_entity_poly.pdbx_seq_one_letter_code
_entity_poly.pdbx_strand_id
1 'polypeptide(L)'
;MEFHILKKKIGIEKQIDDFLDQVSEAGLLFKSGVDNFLKNRIESFQEKIQHIIETEHRGDFLRRGLEEMLYRQTLIPESRGDVLELLENMDSLLDRFKGALWRFDIERPEICGEFHDDFRELVECVVQAVEAIVLSARAFFKDITAVADHMHKVSYWETESDKISTRLQKAIFSREDLGLSHKMQLRDFTRHVDEIADVAEDVADRLSIYVIKRSL
;
A
#
# COMPACT_ATOMS: atom_id res chain seq x y z
N MET A 1 21.71 33.19 -3.30
CA MET A 1 20.35 32.91 -2.78
C MET A 1 19.69 31.79 -3.58
N GLU A 2 19.78 31.79 -4.92
CA GLU A 2 19.27 30.70 -5.80
C GLU A 2 19.85 29.30 -5.53
N PHE A 3 21.18 29.19 -5.36
CA PHE A 3 21.83 27.88 -5.07
C PHE A 3 21.29 27.20 -3.80
N HIS A 4 20.88 27.98 -2.79
CA HIS A 4 20.36 27.44 -1.53
C HIS A 4 18.90 26.97 -1.67
N ILE A 5 18.13 27.60 -2.57
CA ILE A 5 16.75 27.22 -2.91
C ILE A 5 16.76 25.94 -3.77
N LEU A 6 17.63 25.85 -4.77
CA LEU A 6 17.83 24.65 -5.59
C LEU A 6 18.27 23.45 -4.75
N LYS A 7 19.25 23.62 -3.84
CA LYS A 7 19.73 22.54 -2.96
C LYS A 7 18.66 22.06 -1.96
N LYS A 8 17.77 22.96 -1.50
CA LYS A 8 16.62 22.62 -0.64
C LYS A 8 15.52 21.89 -1.40
N LYS A 9 15.22 22.30 -2.64
CA LYS A 9 14.25 21.64 -3.52
C LYS A 9 14.65 20.20 -3.84
N ILE A 10 15.94 19.99 -4.17
CA ILE A 10 16.52 18.65 -4.38
C ILE A 10 16.41 17.77 -3.12
N GLY A 11 16.48 18.36 -1.92
CA GLY A 11 16.35 17.62 -0.66
C GLY A 11 14.93 17.09 -0.41
N ILE A 12 13.89 17.87 -0.73
CA ILE A 12 12.49 17.46 -0.57
C ILE A 12 12.13 16.36 -1.56
N GLU A 13 12.47 16.55 -2.85
CA GLU A 13 12.18 15.56 -3.89
C GLU A 13 12.80 14.19 -3.55
N LYS A 14 14.04 14.19 -3.03
CA LYS A 14 14.69 12.97 -2.56
C LYS A 14 13.95 12.33 -1.38
N GLN A 15 13.52 13.11 -0.38
CA GLN A 15 12.80 12.55 0.77
C GLN A 15 11.44 11.98 0.38
N ILE A 16 10.76 12.59 -0.61
CA ILE A 16 9.53 12.05 -1.17
C ILE A 16 9.81 10.72 -1.87
N ASP A 17 10.85 10.64 -2.70
CA ASP A 17 11.25 9.37 -3.33
C ASP A 17 11.58 8.31 -2.27
N ASP A 18 12.41 8.65 -1.27
CA ASP A 18 12.79 7.73 -0.19
C ASP A 18 11.54 7.23 0.57
N PHE A 19 10.53 8.09 0.77
CA PHE A 19 9.25 7.72 1.40
C PHE A 19 8.42 6.78 0.51
N LEU A 20 8.24 7.14 -0.76
CA LEU A 20 7.50 6.32 -1.72
C LEU A 20 8.16 4.96 -1.95
N ASP A 21 9.49 4.89 -1.87
CA ASP A 21 10.25 3.64 -1.92
C ASP A 21 9.92 2.73 -0.72
N GLN A 22 9.67 3.29 0.48
CA GLN A 22 9.20 2.49 1.62
C GLN A 22 7.82 1.88 1.34
N VAL A 23 6.90 2.62 0.73
CA VAL A 23 5.57 2.10 0.36
C VAL A 23 5.67 0.94 -0.62
N SER A 24 6.50 1.08 -1.66
CA SER A 24 6.77 0.00 -2.62
C SER A 24 7.43 -1.21 -1.96
N GLU A 25 8.45 -0.99 -1.12
CA GLU A 25 9.17 -2.05 -0.41
C GLU A 25 8.27 -2.84 0.54
N ALA A 26 7.36 -2.17 1.24
CA ALA A 26 6.37 -2.83 2.10
C ALA A 26 5.50 -3.83 1.33
N GLY A 27 5.12 -3.52 0.08
CA GLY A 27 4.38 -4.45 -0.77
C GLY A 27 5.19 -5.71 -1.11
N LEU A 28 6.49 -5.58 -1.39
CA LEU A 28 7.38 -6.72 -1.63
C LEU A 28 7.57 -7.59 -0.39
N LEU A 29 7.74 -6.94 0.78
CA LEU A 29 7.85 -7.63 2.07
C LEU A 29 6.54 -8.36 2.41
N PHE A 30 5.40 -7.72 2.19
CA PHE A 30 4.07 -8.29 2.38
C PHE A 30 3.87 -9.54 1.53
N LYS A 31 4.14 -9.45 0.22
CA LYS A 31 4.06 -10.57 -0.72
C LYS A 31 4.91 -11.75 -0.27
N SER A 32 6.18 -11.49 0.05
CA SER A 32 7.09 -12.54 0.53
C SER A 32 6.66 -13.10 1.90
N GLY A 33 6.10 -12.26 2.77
CA GLY A 33 5.61 -12.65 4.10
C GLY A 33 4.45 -13.63 3.99
N VAL A 34 3.41 -13.29 3.24
CA VAL A 34 2.25 -14.17 3.04
C VAL A 34 2.68 -15.48 2.36
N ASP A 35 3.54 -15.44 1.33
CA ASP A 35 4.01 -16.68 0.69
C ASP A 35 4.81 -17.58 1.65
N ASN A 36 5.65 -17.00 2.52
CA ASN A 36 6.35 -17.76 3.56
C ASN A 36 5.37 -18.37 4.58
N PHE A 37 4.33 -17.63 4.97
CA PHE A 37 3.27 -18.14 5.85
C PHE A 37 2.56 -19.34 5.23
N LEU A 38 2.09 -19.21 3.98
CA LEU A 38 1.39 -20.28 3.25
C LEU A 38 2.29 -21.52 3.05
N LYS A 39 3.60 -21.34 2.91
CA LYS A 39 4.59 -22.42 2.80
C LYS A 39 5.05 -22.99 4.15
N ASN A 40 4.46 -22.54 5.26
CA ASN A 40 4.83 -22.91 6.62
C ASN A 40 6.32 -22.65 6.97
N ARG A 41 6.92 -21.59 6.39
CA ARG A 41 8.29 -21.15 6.64
C ARG A 41 8.29 -20.08 7.73
N ILE A 42 7.99 -20.49 8.96
CA ILE A 42 7.69 -19.58 10.07
C ILE A 42 8.85 -18.65 10.41
N GLU A 43 10.10 -19.14 10.42
CA GLU A 43 11.28 -18.29 10.69
C GLU A 43 11.40 -17.17 9.66
N SER A 44 11.35 -17.50 8.37
CA SER A 44 11.39 -16.51 7.29
C SER A 44 10.16 -15.59 7.28
N PHE A 45 9.00 -16.05 7.78
CA PHE A 45 7.83 -15.19 7.96
C PHE A 45 8.05 -14.16 9.07
N GLN A 46 8.61 -14.56 10.21
CA GLN A 46 8.93 -13.65 11.32
C GLN A 46 9.96 -12.59 10.92
N GLU A 47 10.97 -12.96 10.12
CA GLU A 47 11.92 -12.00 9.54
C GLU A 47 11.20 -10.93 8.70
N LYS A 48 10.21 -11.33 7.89
CA LYS A 48 9.43 -10.37 7.08
C LYS A 48 8.56 -9.44 7.93
N ILE A 49 8.03 -9.92 9.05
CA ILE A 49 7.32 -9.06 10.00
C ILE A 49 8.26 -8.01 10.57
N GLN A 50 9.45 -8.42 11.02
CA GLN A 50 10.40 -7.46 11.59
C GLN A 50 10.80 -6.40 10.57
N HIS A 51 11.06 -6.81 9.33
CA HIS A 51 11.40 -5.87 8.26
C HIS A 51 10.24 -4.93 7.92
N ILE A 52 8.98 -5.40 7.87
CA ILE A 52 7.86 -4.53 7.53
C ILE A 52 7.58 -3.49 8.62
N ILE A 53 7.82 -3.84 9.90
CA ILE A 53 7.74 -2.90 11.02
C ILE A 53 8.81 -1.80 10.86
N GLU A 54 10.04 -2.19 10.49
CA GLU A 54 11.13 -1.23 10.27
C GLU A 54 10.85 -0.31 9.08
N THR A 55 10.31 -0.85 7.97
CA THR A 55 9.89 -0.09 6.80
C THR A 55 8.78 0.90 7.14
N GLU A 56 7.76 0.50 7.90
CA GLU A 56 6.68 1.39 8.31
C GLU A 56 7.17 2.50 9.26
N HIS A 57 7.96 2.17 10.28
CA HIS A 57 8.56 3.19 11.16
C HIS A 57 9.42 4.20 10.38
N ARG A 58 10.15 3.74 9.36
CA ARG A 58 10.95 4.60 8.50
C ARG A 58 10.07 5.48 7.60
N GLY A 59 8.98 4.92 7.07
CA GLY A 59 7.96 5.66 6.32
C GLY A 59 7.34 6.80 7.12
N ASP A 60 6.82 6.50 8.31
CA ASP A 60 6.22 7.51 9.21
C ASP A 60 7.25 8.59 9.60
N PHE A 61 8.50 8.21 9.87
CA PHE A 61 9.58 9.17 10.12
C PHE A 61 9.82 10.13 8.94
N LEU A 62 9.87 9.59 7.71
CA LEU A 62 10.06 10.37 6.50
C LEU A 62 8.87 11.29 6.23
N ARG A 63 7.64 10.77 6.38
CA ARG A 63 6.40 11.54 6.26
C ARG A 63 6.43 12.74 7.21
N ARG A 64 6.63 12.52 8.51
CA ARG A 64 6.66 13.62 9.51
C ARG A 64 7.74 14.65 9.19
N GLY A 65 8.91 14.21 8.72
CA GLY A 65 9.98 15.11 8.26
C GLY A 65 9.54 15.98 7.07
N LEU A 66 8.85 15.39 6.09
CA LEU A 66 8.28 16.11 4.95
C LEU A 66 7.22 17.13 5.39
N GLU A 67 6.34 16.78 6.33
CA GLU A 67 5.33 17.68 6.89
C GLU A 67 5.96 18.90 7.55
N GLU A 68 6.94 18.69 8.43
CA GLU A 68 7.67 19.78 9.08
C GLU A 68 8.33 20.72 8.05
N MET A 69 8.88 20.15 6.97
CA MET A 69 9.47 20.94 5.89
C MET A 69 8.42 21.73 5.13
N LEU A 70 7.26 21.14 4.82
CA LEU A 70 6.15 21.82 4.14
C LEU A 70 5.56 22.96 4.99
N TYR A 71 5.49 22.80 6.31
CA TYR A 71 5.06 23.87 7.21
C TYR A 71 6.06 25.04 7.24
N ARG A 72 7.36 24.74 7.30
CA ARG A 72 8.41 25.76 7.44
C ARG A 72 8.80 26.43 6.12
N GLN A 73 8.58 25.79 4.97
CA GLN A 73 9.13 26.24 3.68
C GLN A 73 8.04 26.67 2.69
N THR A 74 8.18 27.84 2.08
CA THR A 74 7.28 28.45 1.08
C THR A 74 7.24 27.75 -0.29
N LEU A 75 7.73 26.51 -0.42
CA LEU A 75 8.00 25.88 -1.73
C LEU A 75 6.75 25.41 -2.49
N ILE A 76 5.61 25.16 -1.82
CA ILE A 76 4.34 24.80 -2.50
C ILE A 76 3.13 25.43 -1.78
N PRO A 77 3.02 26.77 -1.67
CA PRO A 77 2.03 27.41 -0.79
C PRO A 77 0.58 27.04 -1.12
N GLU A 78 0.28 26.89 -2.41
CA GLU A 78 -1.09 26.76 -2.91
C GLU A 78 -1.65 25.33 -2.86
N SER A 79 -0.77 24.32 -2.72
CA SER A 79 -1.15 22.90 -2.70
C SER A 79 -0.66 22.15 -1.45
N ARG A 80 -0.27 22.85 -0.38
CA ARG A 80 0.26 22.19 0.84
C ARG A 80 -0.73 21.20 1.44
N GLY A 81 -2.01 21.57 1.53
CA GLY A 81 -3.04 20.69 2.09
C GLY A 81 -3.16 19.38 1.30
N ASP A 82 -3.25 19.50 -0.02
CA ASP A 82 -3.33 18.35 -0.93
C ASP A 82 -2.07 17.45 -0.86
N VAL A 83 -0.87 18.05 -0.77
CA VAL A 83 0.38 17.29 -0.62
C VAL A 83 0.45 16.57 0.73
N LEU A 84 0.09 17.25 1.83
CA LEU A 84 0.08 16.64 3.17
C LEU A 84 -0.91 15.47 3.20
N GLU A 85 -2.11 15.66 2.66
CA GLU A 85 -3.12 14.62 2.60
C GLU A 85 -2.67 13.44 1.72
N LEU A 86 -2.01 13.68 0.59
CA LEU A 86 -1.42 12.63 -0.23
C LEU A 86 -0.38 11.82 0.55
N LEU A 87 0.52 12.46 1.28
CA LEU A 87 1.55 11.78 2.07
C LEU A 87 0.93 10.92 3.19
N GLU A 88 -0.07 11.45 3.92
CA GLU A 88 -0.83 10.70 4.93
C GLU A 88 -1.55 9.48 4.33
N ASN A 89 -2.21 9.64 3.18
CA ASN A 89 -2.91 8.52 2.54
C ASN A 89 -1.91 7.45 2.03
N MET A 90 -0.75 7.85 1.51
CA MET A 90 0.30 6.91 1.11
C MET A 90 0.89 6.17 2.32
N ASP A 91 1.06 6.84 3.46
CA ASP A 91 1.54 6.23 4.70
C ASP A 91 0.54 5.21 5.26
N SER A 92 -0.76 5.47 5.09
CA SER A 92 -1.79 4.52 5.48
C SER A 92 -1.67 3.16 4.76
N LEU A 93 -1.08 3.10 3.55
CA LEU A 93 -0.80 1.83 2.85
C LEU A 93 0.28 1.01 3.56
N LEU A 94 1.29 1.65 4.16
CA LEU A 94 2.30 0.98 4.99
C LEU A 94 1.64 0.31 6.20
N ASP A 95 0.77 1.06 6.88
CA ASP A 95 0.00 0.57 8.01
C ASP A 95 -0.89 -0.61 7.64
N ARG A 96 -1.49 -0.59 6.45
CA ARG A 96 -2.31 -1.69 5.95
C ARG A 96 -1.51 -2.96 5.73
N PHE A 97 -0.35 -2.89 5.06
CA PHE A 97 0.52 -4.06 4.89
C PHE A 97 1.02 -4.62 6.21
N LYS A 98 1.52 -3.76 7.11
CA LYS A 98 1.98 -4.14 8.45
C LYS A 98 0.85 -4.80 9.25
N GLY A 99 -0.31 -4.16 9.29
CA GLY A 99 -1.49 -4.63 10.02
C GLY A 99 -1.98 -5.99 9.51
N ALA A 100 -1.96 -6.21 8.20
CA ALA A 100 -2.31 -7.50 7.61
C ALA A 100 -1.33 -8.61 8.05
N LEU A 101 0.00 -8.43 7.91
CA LEU A 101 0.97 -9.45 8.37
C LEU A 101 0.88 -9.72 9.88
N TRP A 102 0.67 -8.69 10.70
CA TRP A 102 0.48 -8.86 12.13
C TRP A 102 -0.71 -9.74 12.47
N ARG A 103 -1.83 -9.62 11.74
CA ARG A 103 -2.99 -10.51 11.94
C ARG A 103 -2.62 -11.96 11.63
N PHE A 104 -1.86 -12.21 10.56
CA PHE A 104 -1.38 -13.56 10.23
C PHE A 104 -0.53 -14.15 11.36
N ASP A 105 0.30 -13.35 12.02
CA ASP A 105 1.14 -13.81 13.13
C ASP A 105 0.36 -14.07 14.42
N ILE A 106 -0.58 -13.17 14.75
CA ILE A 106 -1.38 -13.25 15.97
C ILE A 106 -2.32 -14.47 15.90
N GLU A 107 -3.07 -14.59 14.81
CA GLU A 107 -4.14 -15.57 14.72
C GLU A 107 -3.70 -16.91 14.14
N ARG A 108 -2.61 -16.93 13.37
CA ARG A 108 -2.05 -18.11 12.70
C ARG A 108 -3.15 -18.97 12.05
N PRO A 109 -3.94 -18.40 11.12
CA PRO A 109 -5.08 -19.10 10.54
C PRO A 109 -4.62 -20.35 9.80
N GLU A 110 -5.35 -21.45 9.97
CA GLU A 110 -5.14 -22.65 9.17
C GLU A 110 -5.76 -22.43 7.77
N ILE A 111 -4.94 -22.04 6.79
CA ILE A 111 -5.43 -21.83 5.41
C ILE A 111 -5.31 -23.14 4.64
N CYS A 112 -6.46 -23.68 4.21
CA CYS A 112 -6.52 -24.90 3.40
C CYS A 112 -5.69 -24.74 2.12
N GLY A 113 -4.93 -25.78 1.74
CA GLY A 113 -4.00 -25.75 0.61
C GLY A 113 -4.64 -25.32 -0.72
N GLU A 114 -5.91 -25.64 -0.94
CA GLU A 114 -6.63 -25.24 -2.16
C GLU A 114 -6.86 -23.73 -2.28
N PHE A 115 -6.83 -22.98 -1.16
CA PHE A 115 -6.98 -21.53 -1.18
C PHE A 115 -5.63 -20.81 -1.33
N HIS A 116 -4.50 -21.52 -1.30
CA HIS A 116 -3.18 -20.89 -1.31
C HIS A 116 -2.91 -20.11 -2.60
N ASP A 117 -3.30 -20.65 -3.76
CA ASP A 117 -3.07 -19.98 -5.03
C ASP A 117 -3.94 -18.74 -5.18
N ASP A 118 -5.21 -18.83 -4.78
CA ASP A 118 -6.11 -17.67 -4.72
C ASP A 118 -5.58 -16.58 -3.78
N PHE A 119 -5.06 -16.94 -2.60
CA PHE A 119 -4.44 -15.96 -1.69
C PHE A 119 -3.17 -15.33 -2.30
N ARG A 120 -2.34 -16.10 -3.01
CA ARG A 120 -1.16 -15.54 -3.71
C ARG A 120 -1.57 -14.58 -4.82
N GLU A 121 -2.61 -14.93 -5.57
CA GLU A 121 -3.15 -14.09 -6.64
C GLU A 121 -3.72 -12.78 -6.05
N LEU A 122 -4.50 -12.88 -4.97
CA LEU A 122 -5.04 -11.71 -4.27
C LEU A 122 -3.91 -10.78 -3.78
N VAL A 123 -2.89 -11.34 -3.15
CA VAL A 123 -1.72 -10.60 -2.68
C VAL A 123 -0.95 -9.95 -3.84
N GLU A 124 -0.86 -10.61 -5.00
CA GLU A 124 -0.26 -10.00 -6.17
C GLU A 124 -1.06 -8.78 -6.64
N CYS A 125 -2.38 -8.90 -6.78
CA CYS A 125 -3.23 -7.80 -7.20
C CYS A 125 -3.10 -6.59 -6.29
N VAL A 126 -3.16 -6.77 -4.96
CA VAL A 126 -3.08 -5.63 -4.04
C VAL A 126 -1.71 -4.96 -4.05
N VAL A 127 -0.62 -5.73 -4.23
CA VAL A 127 0.73 -5.17 -4.36
C VAL A 127 0.88 -4.41 -5.67
N GLN A 128 0.30 -4.89 -6.76
CA GLN A 128 0.32 -4.19 -8.04
C GLN A 128 -0.54 -2.91 -8.04
N ALA A 129 -1.67 -2.90 -7.31
CA ALA A 129 -2.46 -1.69 -7.09
C ALA A 129 -1.63 -0.62 -6.36
N VAL A 130 -0.94 -1.01 -5.28
CA VAL A 130 -0.08 -0.10 -4.51
C VAL A 130 1.11 0.39 -5.33
N GLU A 131 1.77 -0.48 -6.09
CA GLU A 131 2.88 -0.05 -6.96
C GLU A 131 2.42 0.95 -8.03
N ALA A 132 1.23 0.74 -8.61
CA ALA A 132 0.67 1.68 -9.58
C ALA A 132 0.41 3.07 -8.98
N ILE A 133 -0.16 3.16 -7.77
CA ILE A 133 -0.36 4.46 -7.11
C ILE A 133 0.97 5.10 -6.69
N VAL A 134 1.97 4.32 -6.26
CA VAL A 134 3.34 4.83 -5.99
C VAL A 134 3.92 5.51 -7.23
N LEU A 135 3.77 4.90 -8.41
CA LEU A 135 4.29 5.48 -9.66
C LEU A 135 3.55 6.77 -10.04
N SER A 136 2.22 6.81 -9.91
CA SER A 136 1.44 8.03 -10.13
C SER A 136 1.74 9.14 -9.12
N ALA A 137 1.90 8.80 -7.83
CA ALA A 137 2.30 9.76 -6.80
C ALA A 137 3.69 10.32 -7.08
N ARG A 138 4.65 9.49 -7.51
CA ARG A 138 5.99 9.94 -7.92
C ARG A 138 5.91 10.90 -9.11
N ALA A 139 5.07 10.59 -10.10
CA ALA A 139 4.81 11.49 -11.24
C ALA A 139 4.24 12.84 -10.78
N PHE A 140 3.32 12.86 -9.82
CA PHE A 140 2.74 14.12 -9.32
C PHE A 140 3.78 15.12 -8.80
N PHE A 141 4.87 14.64 -8.21
CA PHE A 141 5.96 15.48 -7.74
C PHE A 141 7.00 15.85 -8.82
N LYS A 142 7.09 15.09 -9.91
CA LYS A 142 8.15 15.23 -10.94
C LYS A 142 7.64 15.71 -12.30
N ASP A 143 6.60 15.06 -12.82
CA ASP A 143 5.95 15.33 -14.09
C ASP A 143 4.45 15.05 -13.98
N ILE A 144 3.67 16.11 -13.80
CA ILE A 144 2.21 16.01 -13.60
C ILE A 144 1.50 15.37 -14.80
N THR A 145 2.07 15.47 -16.01
CA THR A 145 1.45 14.93 -17.23
C THR A 145 1.50 13.40 -17.27
N ALA A 146 2.46 12.79 -16.56
CA ALA A 146 2.64 11.36 -16.46
C ALA A 146 1.80 10.71 -15.34
N VAL A 147 1.05 11.49 -14.55
CA VAL A 147 0.26 10.93 -13.42
C VAL A 147 -0.79 9.94 -13.92
N ALA A 148 -1.45 10.24 -15.03
CA ALA A 148 -2.51 9.41 -15.59
C ALA A 148 -2.00 8.04 -16.13
N ASP A 149 -0.70 7.90 -16.37
CA ASP A 149 -0.11 6.69 -16.98
C ASP A 149 -0.31 5.42 -16.13
N HIS A 150 -0.44 5.59 -14.81
CA HIS A 150 -0.61 4.48 -13.87
C HIS A 150 -1.96 4.48 -13.13
N MET A 151 -2.76 5.56 -13.19
CA MET A 151 -4.05 5.64 -12.50
C MET A 151 -5.04 4.57 -12.94
N HIS A 152 -5.18 4.33 -14.25
CA HIS A 152 -6.07 3.27 -14.75
C HIS A 152 -5.64 1.87 -14.30
N LYS A 153 -4.36 1.67 -13.95
CA LYS A 153 -3.87 0.37 -13.46
C LYS A 153 -4.27 0.14 -12.01
N VAL A 154 -4.38 1.19 -11.20
CA VAL A 154 -4.85 1.06 -9.82
C VAL A 154 -6.26 0.46 -9.81
N SER A 155 -7.19 1.09 -10.54
CA SER A 155 -8.58 0.59 -10.67
C SER A 155 -8.65 -0.80 -11.31
N TYR A 156 -7.79 -1.10 -12.30
CA TYR A 156 -7.72 -2.46 -12.85
C TYR A 156 -7.36 -3.50 -11.78
N TRP A 157 -6.32 -3.25 -10.98
CA TRP A 157 -5.84 -4.19 -9.98
C TRP A 157 -6.76 -4.30 -8.76
N GLU A 158 -7.40 -3.20 -8.35
CA GLU A 158 -8.50 -3.21 -7.38
C GLU A 158 -9.61 -4.15 -7.87
N THR A 159 -10.09 -3.97 -9.09
CA THR A 159 -11.21 -4.76 -9.62
C THR A 159 -10.85 -6.24 -9.77
N GLU A 160 -9.59 -6.57 -10.07
CA GLU A 160 -9.12 -7.97 -10.06
C GLU A 160 -9.01 -8.53 -8.63
N SER A 161 -8.53 -7.74 -7.66
CA SER A 161 -8.52 -8.09 -6.23
C SER A 161 -9.93 -8.45 -5.75
N ASP A 162 -10.88 -7.60 -6.06
CA ASP A 162 -12.28 -7.66 -5.66
C ASP A 162 -12.98 -8.94 -6.19
N LYS A 163 -12.65 -9.33 -7.44
CA LYS A 163 -13.08 -10.59 -8.06
C LYS A 163 -12.50 -11.81 -7.34
N ILE A 164 -11.21 -11.79 -7.02
CA ILE A 164 -10.53 -12.90 -6.34
C ILE A 164 -11.05 -13.03 -4.90
N SER A 165 -11.20 -11.93 -4.18
CA SER A 165 -11.80 -11.85 -2.85
C SER A 165 -13.21 -12.44 -2.86
N THR A 166 -14.05 -12.04 -3.82
CA THR A 166 -15.39 -12.63 -4.00
C THR A 166 -15.35 -14.13 -4.27
N ARG A 167 -14.42 -14.60 -5.11
CA ARG A 167 -14.24 -16.02 -5.43
C ARG A 167 -13.83 -16.82 -4.20
N LEU A 168 -12.82 -16.35 -3.45
CA LEU A 168 -12.35 -16.93 -2.20
C LEU A 168 -13.48 -17.05 -1.19
N GLN A 169 -14.22 -15.97 -0.95
CA GLN A 169 -15.33 -15.97 -0.01
C GLN A 169 -16.39 -17.03 -0.41
N LYS A 170 -16.80 -17.08 -1.68
CA LYS A 170 -17.74 -18.11 -2.16
C LYS A 170 -17.20 -19.52 -1.92
N ALA A 171 -15.93 -19.77 -2.22
CA ALA A 171 -15.29 -21.07 -2.02
C ALA A 171 -15.26 -21.45 -0.53
N ILE A 172 -14.81 -20.55 0.35
CA ILE A 172 -14.77 -20.73 1.81
C ILE A 172 -16.15 -21.10 2.36
N PHE A 173 -17.20 -20.38 1.99
CA PHE A 173 -18.54 -20.65 2.52
C PHE A 173 -19.20 -21.90 1.95
N SER A 174 -18.81 -22.32 0.75
CA SER A 174 -19.31 -23.54 0.11
C SER A 174 -18.77 -24.84 0.73
N ARG A 175 -17.68 -24.77 1.49
CA ARG A 175 -17.06 -25.95 2.13
C ARG A 175 -17.87 -26.47 3.31
N GLU A 176 -18.31 -27.72 3.26
CA GLU A 176 -19.14 -28.31 4.32
C GLU A 176 -18.34 -28.75 5.55
N ASP A 177 -17.06 -29.07 5.37
CA ASP A 177 -16.14 -29.55 6.41
C ASP A 177 -15.53 -28.44 7.27
N LEU A 178 -15.66 -27.17 6.86
CA LEU A 178 -15.22 -26.03 7.65
C LEU A 178 -16.33 -25.55 8.61
N GLY A 179 -15.99 -25.46 9.89
CA GLY A 179 -16.85 -24.82 10.88
C GLY A 179 -17.03 -23.33 10.60
N LEU A 180 -18.15 -22.74 11.06
CA LEU A 180 -18.45 -21.32 10.83
C LEU A 180 -17.35 -20.39 11.35
N SER A 181 -16.74 -20.69 12.51
CA SER A 181 -15.63 -19.88 13.04
C SER A 181 -14.43 -19.83 12.10
N HIS A 182 -14.06 -20.96 11.51
CA HIS A 182 -12.97 -21.06 10.55
C HIS A 182 -13.30 -20.30 9.25
N LYS A 183 -14.53 -20.45 8.76
CA LYS A 183 -15.02 -19.67 7.60
C LYS A 183 -14.97 -18.17 7.85
N MET A 184 -15.40 -17.73 9.04
CA MET A 184 -15.36 -16.32 9.44
C MET A 184 -13.92 -15.81 9.45
N GLN A 185 -13.00 -16.56 10.05
CA GLN A 185 -11.59 -16.19 10.08
C GLN A 185 -11.02 -16.06 8.66
N LEU A 186 -11.18 -17.08 7.81
CA LEU A 186 -10.65 -17.04 6.43
C LEU A 186 -11.25 -15.90 5.60
N ARG A 187 -12.56 -15.62 5.75
CA ARG A 187 -13.22 -14.47 5.13
C ARG A 187 -12.57 -13.17 5.62
N ASP A 188 -12.37 -13.03 6.92
CA ASP A 188 -11.78 -11.81 7.48
C ASP A 188 -10.37 -11.61 6.95
N PHE A 189 -9.53 -12.65 6.89
CA PHE A 189 -8.21 -12.57 6.24
C PHE A 189 -8.29 -12.16 4.78
N THR A 190 -9.20 -12.76 4.01
CA THR A 190 -9.43 -12.40 2.60
C THR A 190 -9.74 -10.90 2.47
N ARG A 191 -10.68 -10.40 3.27
CA ARG A 191 -11.09 -8.99 3.26
C ARG A 191 -9.98 -8.03 3.68
N HIS A 192 -9.20 -8.39 4.70
CA HIS A 192 -8.09 -7.52 5.14
C HIS A 192 -6.98 -7.38 4.10
N VAL A 193 -6.75 -8.42 3.28
CA VAL A 193 -5.81 -8.32 2.15
C VAL A 193 -6.41 -7.45 1.05
N ASP A 194 -7.66 -7.70 0.69
CA ASP A 194 -8.42 -6.97 -0.35
C ASP A 194 -8.52 -5.47 -0.07
N GLU A 195 -8.81 -5.09 1.18
CA GLU A 195 -8.90 -3.68 1.65
C GLU A 195 -7.64 -2.85 1.35
N ILE A 196 -6.49 -3.48 1.09
CA ILE A 196 -5.26 -2.77 0.70
C ILE A 196 -5.41 -2.15 -0.70
N ALA A 197 -6.05 -2.88 -1.63
CA ALA A 197 -6.31 -2.38 -2.97
C ALA A 197 -7.37 -1.27 -2.96
N ASP A 198 -8.42 -1.41 -2.15
CA ASP A 198 -9.43 -0.36 -1.94
C ASP A 198 -8.79 0.95 -1.47
N VAL A 199 -7.90 0.88 -0.48
CA VAL A 199 -7.18 2.07 0.01
C VAL A 199 -6.29 2.65 -1.08
N ALA A 200 -5.66 1.83 -1.92
CA ALA A 200 -4.86 2.31 -3.04
C ALA A 200 -5.73 3.05 -4.09
N GLU A 201 -6.93 2.55 -4.37
CA GLU A 201 -7.92 3.22 -5.23
C GLU A 201 -8.40 4.54 -4.62
N ASP A 202 -8.73 4.57 -3.32
CA ASP A 202 -9.09 5.80 -2.60
C ASP A 202 -8.00 6.87 -2.73
N VAL A 203 -6.72 6.48 -2.64
CA VAL A 203 -5.58 7.39 -2.84
C VAL A 203 -5.52 7.88 -4.29
N ALA A 204 -5.78 7.02 -5.28
CA ALA A 204 -5.81 7.37 -6.70
C ALA A 204 -6.92 8.38 -7.04
N ASP A 205 -8.10 8.21 -6.46
CA ASP A 205 -9.24 9.11 -6.62
C ASP A 205 -8.91 10.50 -6.07
N ARG A 206 -8.30 10.57 -4.88
CA ARG A 206 -7.85 11.84 -4.30
C ARG A 206 -6.74 12.48 -5.13
N LEU A 207 -5.77 11.69 -5.60
CA LEU A 207 -4.69 12.17 -6.45
C LEU A 207 -5.23 12.80 -7.74
N SER A 208 -6.25 12.21 -8.34
CA SER A 208 -6.92 12.74 -9.53
C SER A 208 -7.51 14.14 -9.29
N ILE A 209 -8.11 14.37 -8.11
CA ILE A 209 -8.61 15.69 -7.70
C ILE A 209 -7.46 16.69 -7.58
N TYR A 210 -6.33 16.29 -6.97
CA TYR A 210 -5.17 17.16 -6.80
C TYR A 210 -4.55 17.57 -8.15
N VAL A 211 -4.50 16.65 -9.11
CA VAL A 211 -4.03 16.94 -10.47
C VAL A 211 -4.92 17.97 -11.16
N ILE A 212 -6.24 17.83 -11.07
CA ILE A 212 -7.20 18.79 -11.64
C ILE A 212 -7.00 20.18 -11.03
N LYS A 213 -6.95 20.27 -9.70
CA LYS A 213 -6.73 21.54 -8.98
C LYS A 213 -5.46 22.25 -9.42
N ARG A 214 -4.38 21.49 -9.64
CA ARG A 214 -3.07 22.03 -10.04
C ARG A 214 -2.94 22.36 -11.53
N SER A 215 -3.89 21.90 -12.35
CA SER A 215 -3.94 22.16 -13.79
C SER A 215 -4.83 23.37 -14.14
N LEU A 216 -5.52 23.95 -13.16
CA LEU A 216 -6.32 25.18 -13.26
C LEU A 216 -5.45 26.41 -12.96
#